data_AF-A0A2A7D4K2-F1
#
_entry.id   AF-A0A2A7D4K2-F1
#
_cell.length_a   1.000
_cell.length_b   1.000
_cell.length_c   1.000
_cell.angle_alpha   90.00
_cell.angle_beta   90.00
_cell.angle_gamma   90.00
#
_symmetry.space_group_name_H-M   'P 1'
#
loop_
_entity.id
_entity.type
_entity.pdbx_description
1 polymer ?
#
loop_
_entity_poly.entity_id
_entity_poly.type
_entity_poly.pdbx_seq_one_letter_code
_entity_poly.pdbx_strand_id
1 'polypeptide(L)' 'MTELDLYKFCEDKEMDWRGDQLIIWLYFSELEDFTDLVGHEHFDEGGMEVNLKSNCIAFDLCEVCEDWEIEPERILKKEN' A
#
# COMPACT_ATOMS: atom_id res chain seq x y z
N MET A 1 -10.32 4.56 -5.70
CA MET A 1 -9.15 4.03 -6.37
C MET A 1 -9.52 2.91 -7.36
N THR A 2 -8.83 2.75 -8.50
CA THR A 2 -8.89 1.54 -9.34
C THR A 2 -7.60 0.73 -9.24
N GLU A 3 -7.62 -0.54 -9.68
CA GLU A 3 -6.41 -1.38 -9.80
C GLU A 3 -5.29 -0.67 -10.58
N LEU A 4 -5.62 0.03 -11.67
CA LEU A 4 -4.64 0.76 -12.48
C LEU A 4 -4.04 1.97 -11.74
N ASP A 5 -4.83 2.64 -10.91
CA ASP A 5 -4.34 3.79 -10.14
C ASP A 5 -3.37 3.33 -9.06
N LEU A 6 -3.72 2.25 -8.34
CA LEU A 6 -2.83 1.65 -7.35
C LEU A 6 -1.55 1.12 -7.99
N TYR A 7 -1.68 0.41 -9.12
CA TYR A 7 -0.53 -0.11 -9.87
C TYR A 7 0.45 1.01 -10.23
N LYS A 8 -0.05 2.11 -10.81
CA LYS A 8 0.79 3.27 -11.16
C LYS A 8 1.44 3.93 -9.95
N PHE A 9 0.71 4.04 -8.85
CA PHE A 9 1.25 4.61 -7.62
C PHE A 9 2.42 3.77 -7.06
N CYS A 10 2.35 2.44 -7.23
CA CYS A 10 3.35 1.51 -6.73
C CYS A 10 4.57 1.34 -7.65
N GLU A 11 4.57 1.85 -8.89
CA GLU A 11 5.64 1.58 -9.88
C GLU A 11 7.05 1.98 -9.44
N ASP A 12 7.19 3.02 -8.63
CA ASP A 12 8.47 3.55 -8.15
C ASP A 12 8.72 3.28 -6.65
N LYS A 13 7.85 2.49 -6.01
CA LYS A 13 7.90 2.20 -4.57
C LYS A 13 8.75 0.98 -4.28
N GLU A 14 9.43 1.00 -3.13
CA GLU A 14 10.10 -0.19 -2.61
C GLU A 14 9.04 -1.13 -2.02
N MET A 15 9.00 -2.37 -2.50
CA MET A 15 8.06 -3.41 -2.09
C MET A 15 8.71 -4.78 -2.07
N ASP A 16 8.24 -5.66 -1.19
CA ASP A 16 8.71 -7.03 -1.06
C ASP A 16 7.64 -7.94 -0.45
N TRP A 17 7.62 -9.21 -0.89
CA TRP A 17 6.76 -10.24 -0.33
C TRP A 17 7.39 -10.86 0.91
N ARG A 18 6.68 -10.81 2.04
CA ARG A 18 7.06 -11.47 3.28
C ARG A 18 6.05 -12.56 3.63
N GLY A 19 6.25 -13.73 3.03
CA GLY A 19 5.24 -14.79 3.06
C GLY A 19 4.03 -14.37 2.23
N ASP A 20 2.90 -14.13 2.90
CA ASP A 20 1.65 -13.72 2.26
C ASP A 20 1.35 -12.22 2.38
N GLN A 21 2.27 -11.44 2.95
CA GLN A 21 2.14 -10.00 3.10
C GLN A 21 2.96 -9.29 2.03
N LEU A 22 2.35 -8.35 1.30
CA LEU A 22 3.05 -7.49 0.35
C LEU A 22 3.43 -6.21 1.06
N ILE A 23 4.65 -6.16 1.60
CA ILE A 23 5.10 -4.99 2.35
C ILE A 23 5.51 -3.90 1.38
N ILE A 24 4.96 -2.70 1.56
CA ILE A 24 5.35 -1.48 0.85
C ILE A 24 5.98 -0.48 1.82
N TRP A 25 6.99 0.24 1.36
CA TRP A 25 7.61 1.34 2.09
C TRP A 25 7.18 2.66 1.46
N LEU A 26 6.64 3.54 2.30
CA LEU A 26 6.13 4.83 1.86
C LEU A 26 6.80 5.95 2.65
N TYR A 27 7.52 6.84 1.98
CA TYR A 27 8.16 7.98 2.63
C TYR A 27 7.10 8.92 3.23
N PHE A 28 7.44 9.62 4.30
CA PHE A 28 6.49 10.54 4.94
C PHE A 28 5.98 11.64 4.00
N SER A 29 6.78 12.02 3.00
CA SER A 29 6.40 12.98 1.96
C SER A 29 5.34 12.47 0.99
N GLU A 30 5.12 11.15 0.94
CA GLU A 30 4.19 10.50 -0.01
C GLU A 30 2.87 10.09 0.69
N LEU A 31 2.74 10.34 1.99
CA LEU A 31 1.56 9.96 2.76
C LEU A 31 0.29 10.67 2.30
N GLU A 32 0.40 11.96 1.98
CA GLU A 32 -0.74 12.75 1.47
C GLU A 32 -1.24 12.16 0.16
N ASP A 33 -0.35 11.97 -0.81
CA ASP A 33 -0.66 11.36 -2.11
C ASP A 33 -1.31 9.97 -1.97
N PHE A 34 -0.81 9.16 -1.05
CA PHE A 34 -1.40 7.85 -0.76
C PHE A 34 -2.80 7.95 -0.16
N THR A 35 -2.99 8.81 0.84
CA THR A 35 -4.30 8.98 1.48
C THR A 35 -5.34 9.59 0.53
N ASP A 36 -4.92 10.44 -0.40
CA ASP A 36 -5.77 11.00 -1.44
C ASP A 36 -6.16 9.94 -2.48
N LEU A 37 -5.23 9.06 -2.85
CA LEU A 37 -5.47 7.96 -3.78
C LEU A 37 -6.47 6.94 -3.21
N VAL A 38 -6.24 6.50 -1.97
CA VAL A 38 -7.10 5.53 -1.27
C VAL A 38 -8.42 6.18 -0.89
N GLY A 39 -8.41 7.46 -0.54
CA GLY A 39 -9.57 8.23 -0.10
C GLY A 39 -9.61 8.36 1.42
N HIS A 40 -9.78 9.59 1.92
CA HIS A 40 -9.72 9.88 3.35
C HIS A 40 -10.74 9.07 4.18
N GLU A 41 -11.93 8.82 3.63
CA GLU A 41 -12.99 8.04 4.29
C GLU A 41 -12.57 6.62 4.70
N HIS A 42 -11.59 6.04 3.99
CA HIS A 42 -11.04 4.73 4.32
C HIS A 42 -10.34 4.71 5.68
N PHE A 43 -9.83 5.85 6.14
CA PHE A 43 -9.08 5.97 7.40
C PHE A 43 -9.93 6.49 8.57
N ASP A 44 -11.22 6.77 8.36
CA ASP A 44 -12.08 7.37 9.39
C ASP A 44 -12.34 6.43 10.58
N GLU A 45 -12.21 5.11 10.40
CA GLU A 45 -12.42 4.10 11.45
C GLU A 45 -11.16 3.81 12.29
N GLY A 46 -10.31 4.82 12.50
CA GLY A 46 -9.10 4.72 13.33
C GLY A 46 -7.80 4.52 12.55
N GLY A 47 -7.86 4.65 11.22
CA GLY A 47 -6.71 4.56 10.33
C GLY A 47 -6.28 3.13 10.03
N MET A 48 -5.02 2.99 9.62
CA MET A 48 -4.39 1.73 9.22
C MET A 48 -3.16 1.47 10.11
N GLU A 49 -2.89 0.20 10.44
CA GLU A 49 -1.71 -0.16 11.20
C GLU A 49 -0.43 -0.06 10.34
N VAL A 50 0.62 0.56 10.88
CA VAL A 50 1.87 0.78 10.17
C VAL A 50 3.08 0.56 11.05
N ASN A 51 4.18 0.08 10.46
CA ASN A 51 5.49 0.06 11.10
C ASN A 51 6.20 1.40 10.83
N LEU A 52 6.34 2.21 11.87
CA LEU A 52 7.07 3.47 11.80
C LEU A 52 8.59 3.23 11.68
N LYS A 53 9.22 3.88 10.70
CA LYS A 53 10.69 3.91 10.54
C LYS A 53 11.21 5.34 10.62
N SER A 54 12.53 5.53 10.47
CA SER A 54 13.17 6.84 10.63
C SER A 54 12.73 7.88 9.60
N ASN A 55 12.30 7.48 8.42
CA ASN A 55 11.97 8.36 7.29
C ASN A 55 10.77 7.89 6.45
N CYS A 56 10.18 6.76 6.78
CA CYS A 56 9.05 6.16 6.06
C CYS A 56 8.18 5.35 7.02
N ILE A 57 7.04 4.90 6.52
CA ILE A 57 6.26 3.82 7.10
C ILE A 57 6.42 2.56 6.25
N ALA A 58 6.23 1.40 6.86
CA ALA A 58 6.07 0.14 6.14
C ALA A 58 4.80 -0.57 6.60
N PHE A 59 3.97 -1.01 5.66
CA PHE A 59 2.68 -1.64 5.96
C PHE A 59 2.35 -2.72 4.94
N ASP A 60 1.36 -3.54 5.25
CA ASP A 60 0.88 -4.60 4.37
C ASP A 60 -0.10 -4.03 3.35
N LEU A 61 0.33 -3.97 2.08
CA LEU A 61 -0.51 -3.48 0.99
C LEU A 61 -1.69 -4.43 0.71
N CYS A 62 -1.62 -5.68 1.16
CA CYS A 62 -2.73 -6.62 1.00
C CYS A 62 -4.02 -6.13 1.67
N GLU A 63 -3.94 -5.40 2.78
CA GLU A 63 -5.12 -4.84 3.47
C GLU A 63 -5.87 -3.86 2.56
N VAL A 64 -5.13 -2.93 1.94
CA VAL A 64 -5.69 -1.97 0.98
C VAL A 64 -6.23 -2.69 -0.26
N CYS A 65 -5.52 -3.71 -0.74
CA CYS A 65 -5.97 -4.49 -1.88
C CYS A 65 -7.29 -5.24 -1.58
N GLU A 66 -7.46 -5.79 -0.38
CA GLU A 66 -8.68 -6.49 0.06
C GLU A 66 -9.89 -5.55 0.04
N ASP A 67 -9.76 -4.35 0.62
CA ASP A 67 -10.84 -3.37 0.69
C ASP A 67 -11.31 -2.86 -0.68
N TRP A 68 -10.43 -2.94 -1.68
CA TRP A 68 -10.69 -2.50 -3.06
C TRP A 68 -10.90 -3.66 -4.04
N GLU A 69 -11.00 -4.91 -3.57
CA GLU A 69 -11.12 -6.13 -4.38
C GLU A 69 -10.02 -6.28 -5.46
N ILE A 70 -8.79 -5.90 -5.11
CA ILE A 70 -7.60 -5.97 -5.97
C ILE A 70 -6.77 -7.21 -5.61
N GLU A 71 -6.33 -7.96 -6.62
CA GLU A 71 -5.39 -9.06 -6.43
C GLU A 71 -3.96 -8.52 -6.25
N PRO A 72 -3.31 -8.67 -5.08
CA PRO A 72 -2.00 -8.05 -4.82
C PRO A 72 -0.88 -8.54 -5.76
N GLU A 73 -0.99 -9.77 -6.27
CA GLU A 73 -0.04 -10.31 -7.27
C GLU A 73 -0.07 -9.56 -8.61
N ARG A 74 -1.09 -8.74 -8.86
CA ARG A 74 -1.12 -7.83 -10.00
C ARG A 74 -0.27 -6.57 -9.79
N ILE A 75 -0.03 -6.20 -8.54
CA ILE A 75 0.87 -5.11 -8.16
C ILE A 75 2.32 -5.60 -8.19
N LEU A 76 2.60 -6.71 -7.51
CA LEU A 76 3.91 -7.35 -7.51
C LEU A 76 3.77 -8.87 -7.52
N LYS A 77 4.35 -9.55 -8.50
CA LYS A 77 4.31 -11.03 -8.54
C LYS A 77 5.18 -11.64 -7.45
N LYS A 78 4.72 -12.72 -6.83
CA LYS A 78 5.57 -13.58 -6.00
C LYS A 78 6.60 -14.29 -6.88
N GLU A 79 7.87 -14.23 -6.49
CA GLU A 79 8.89 -15.10 -7.08
C GLU A 79 8.75 -16.51 -6.48
N ASN A 80 8.70 -17.53 -7.35
CA ASN A 80 8.62 -18.94 -6.94
C ASN A 80 9.98 -19.50 -6.53
#